data_AF-A0A9J8BR99-F1
#
_entry.id   AF-A0A9J8BR99-F1
#
_cell.length_a   1.000
_cell.length_b   1.000
_cell.length_c   1.000
_cell.angle_alpha   90.00
_cell.angle_beta   90.00
_cell.angle_gamma   90.00
#
_symmetry.space_group_name_H-M   'P 1'
#
loop_
_entity.id
_entity.type
_entity.pdbx_description
1 polymer ?
#
loop_
_entity_poly.entity_id
_entity_poly.type
_entity_poly.pdbx_seq_one_letter_code
_entity_poly.pdbx_strand_id
1 'polypeptide(L)'
;FIQTMFFYAVAQAASLISLAGQNVRITLENKQETALDLAHWYVLQRTRAPFERFRDGLTSLGVLDALQNYPVQSKCLFVKAEKALTANDVENLFQIIHSERGSNAFQAECRTMDVLVFFTGCDSIPALGFSPKPSLEFITCSRFPVANTCENILRIPVHAVYTSFRSDMDFAIRNSPGFGRA
;
A
#
# COMPACT_ATOMS: atom_id res chain seq x y z
N PHE A 1 -21.27 7.68 -46.53
CA PHE A 1 -20.14 8.05 -45.65
C PHE A 1 -20.37 7.60 -44.20
N ILE A 2 -21.37 8.15 -43.48
CA ILE A 2 -21.66 7.81 -42.07
C ILE A 2 -21.93 6.30 -41.87
N GLN A 3 -22.75 5.71 -42.75
CA GLN A 3 -23.10 4.29 -42.67
C GLN A 3 -21.91 3.36 -42.94
N THR A 4 -21.00 3.77 -43.83
CA THR A 4 -19.76 3.05 -44.14
C THR A 4 -18.79 3.06 -42.95
N MET A 5 -18.62 4.21 -42.29
CA MET A 5 -17.82 4.30 -41.06
C MET A 5 -18.41 3.49 -39.90
N PHE A 6 -19.75 3.45 -39.78
CA PHE A 6 -20.43 2.67 -38.77
C PHE A 6 -20.13 1.16 -38.91
N PHE A 7 -20.27 0.60 -40.11
CA PHE A 7 -19.95 -0.82 -40.34
C PHE A 7 -18.47 -1.13 -40.10
N TYR A 8 -17.57 -0.19 -40.42
CA TYR A 8 -16.15 -0.34 -40.13
C TYR A 8 -15.87 -0.40 -38.62
N ALA A 9 -16.52 0.45 -37.83
CA ALA A 9 -16.39 0.43 -36.37
C ALA A 9 -16.94 -0.86 -35.74
N VAL A 10 -18.09 -1.34 -36.22
CA VAL A 10 -18.67 -2.63 -35.79
C VAL A 10 -17.74 -3.80 -36.14
N ALA A 11 -17.13 -3.78 -37.33
CA ALA A 11 -16.18 -4.80 -37.75
C ALA A 11 -14.91 -4.82 -36.88
N GLN A 12 -14.38 -3.65 -36.49
CA GLN A 12 -13.23 -3.56 -35.58
C GLN A 12 -13.55 -4.11 -34.18
N ALA A 13 -14.77 -3.89 -33.68
CA ALA A 13 -15.19 -4.36 -32.36
C ALA A 13 -15.72 -5.81 -32.34
N ALA A 14 -15.75 -6.50 -33.49
CA ALA A 14 -16.45 -7.78 -33.67
C ALA A 14 -15.99 -8.87 -32.69
N SER A 15 -14.70 -8.94 -32.37
CA SER A 15 -14.16 -9.90 -31.40
C SER A 15 -14.69 -9.67 -29.99
N LEU A 16 -14.79 -8.41 -29.55
CA LEU A 16 -15.35 -8.04 -28.25
C LEU A 16 -16.85 -8.29 -28.19
N ILE A 17 -17.57 -7.95 -29.25
CA ILE A 17 -19.02 -8.18 -29.37
C ILE A 17 -19.33 -9.68 -29.30
N SER A 18 -18.56 -10.49 -30.05
CA SER A 18 -18.68 -11.95 -30.04
C SER A 18 -18.37 -12.54 -28.66
N LEU A 19 -17.30 -12.06 -28.01
CA LEU A 19 -16.93 -12.49 -26.68
C LEU A 19 -17.96 -12.11 -25.61
N ALA A 20 -18.65 -10.98 -25.79
CA ALA A 20 -19.77 -10.57 -24.95
C ALA A 20 -21.04 -11.41 -25.16
N GLY A 21 -21.06 -12.27 -26.20
CA GLY A 21 -22.20 -13.12 -26.53
C GLY A 21 -23.39 -12.34 -27.10
N GLN A 22 -23.21 -11.08 -27.53
CA GLN A 22 -24.29 -10.31 -28.13
C GLN A 22 -24.56 -10.78 -29.56
N ASN A 23 -25.65 -11.53 -29.74
CA ASN A 23 -26.15 -11.97 -31.05
C ASN A 23 -27.13 -10.98 -31.70
N VAL A 24 -27.13 -9.72 -31.27
CA VAL A 24 -28.04 -8.67 -31.78
C VAL A 24 -27.40 -7.99 -33.00
N ARG A 25 -28.19 -7.77 -34.05
CA ARG A 25 -27.75 -6.98 -35.21
C ARG A 25 -27.61 -5.51 -34.80
N ILE A 26 -26.38 -5.00 -34.82
CA ILE A 26 -26.08 -3.61 -34.48
C ILE A 26 -26.47 -2.70 -35.66
N THR A 27 -27.31 -1.72 -35.39
CA THR A 27 -27.83 -0.72 -36.33
C THR A 27 -27.48 0.69 -35.84
N LEU A 28 -27.70 1.70 -36.69
CA LEU A 28 -27.47 3.10 -36.30
C LEU A 28 -28.39 3.57 -35.17
N GLU A 29 -29.53 2.90 -34.98
CA GLU A 29 -30.55 3.22 -33.97
C GLU A 29 -30.20 2.64 -32.59
N ASN A 30 -29.71 1.39 -32.52
CA ASN A 30 -29.37 0.74 -31.26
C ASN A 30 -27.88 0.88 -30.84
N LYS A 31 -27.05 1.51 -31.68
CA LYS A 31 -25.59 1.60 -31.47
C LYS A 31 -25.16 2.10 -30.09
N GLN A 32 -25.91 3.02 -29.50
CA GLN A 32 -25.57 3.61 -28.19
C GLN A 32 -25.83 2.62 -27.06
N GLU A 33 -27.00 1.97 -27.10
CA GLU A 33 -27.37 0.93 -26.13
C GLU A 33 -26.41 -0.26 -26.23
N THR A 34 -26.13 -0.74 -27.45
CA THR A 34 -25.15 -1.83 -27.66
C THR A 34 -23.75 -1.45 -27.17
N ALA A 35 -23.28 -0.23 -27.42
CA ALA A 35 -21.98 0.22 -26.93
C ALA A 35 -21.93 0.29 -25.40
N LEU A 36 -23.01 0.76 -24.76
CA LEU A 36 -23.14 0.81 -23.31
C LEU A 36 -23.15 -0.59 -22.70
N ASP A 37 -23.92 -1.52 -23.27
CA ASP A 37 -23.97 -2.92 -22.82
C ASP A 37 -22.63 -3.61 -22.97
N LEU A 38 -21.94 -3.39 -24.09
CA LEU A 38 -20.62 -3.93 -24.32
C LEU A 38 -19.60 -3.38 -23.31
N ALA A 39 -19.67 -2.07 -23.00
CA ALA A 39 -18.83 -1.45 -21.99
C ALA A 39 -19.13 -1.98 -20.59
N HIS A 40 -20.41 -2.08 -20.21
CA HIS A 40 -20.83 -2.67 -18.94
C HIS A 40 -20.37 -4.12 -18.82
N TRP A 41 -20.57 -4.93 -19.85
CA TRP A 41 -20.07 -6.30 -19.85
C TRP A 41 -18.55 -6.33 -19.72
N TYR A 42 -17.83 -5.52 -20.49
CA TYR A 42 -16.37 -5.51 -20.48
C TYR A 42 -15.79 -5.11 -19.12
N VAL A 43 -16.36 -4.10 -18.47
CA VAL A 43 -15.89 -3.56 -17.19
C VAL A 43 -16.38 -4.40 -16.02
N LEU A 44 -17.67 -4.73 -15.98
CA LEU A 44 -18.31 -5.35 -14.82
C LEU A 44 -18.21 -6.87 -14.86
N GLN A 45 -18.45 -7.52 -16.00
CA GLN A 45 -18.48 -8.99 -16.03
C GLN A 45 -17.09 -9.62 -15.95
N ARG A 46 -16.06 -8.96 -16.49
CA ARG A 46 -14.66 -9.40 -16.33
C ARG A 46 -14.18 -9.30 -14.89
N THR A 47 -14.65 -8.28 -14.16
CA THR A 47 -14.27 -8.07 -12.76
C THR A 47 -15.22 -8.75 -11.79
N ARG A 48 -16.36 -9.28 -12.26
CA ARG A 48 -17.41 -9.87 -11.43
C ARG A 48 -16.92 -11.00 -10.55
N ALA A 49 -16.26 -12.01 -11.11
CA ALA A 49 -15.78 -13.14 -10.29
C ALA A 49 -14.71 -12.69 -9.26
N PRO A 50 -13.69 -11.88 -9.61
CA PRO A 50 -12.80 -11.26 -8.62
C PRO A 50 -13.54 -10.42 -7.57
N PHE A 51 -14.52 -9.63 -7.98
CA PHE A 51 -15.30 -8.76 -7.11
C PHE A 51 -16.17 -9.55 -6.13
N GLU A 52 -16.88 -10.58 -6.60
CA GLU A 52 -17.69 -11.46 -5.77
C GLU A 52 -16.79 -12.19 -4.75
N ARG A 53 -15.63 -12.71 -5.17
CA ARG A 53 -14.66 -13.34 -4.26
C ARG A 53 -14.09 -12.37 -3.24
N PHE A 54 -13.81 -11.13 -3.64
CA PHE A 54 -13.37 -10.08 -2.73
C PHE A 54 -14.45 -9.74 -1.70
N ARG A 55 -15.68 -9.53 -2.16
CA ARG A 55 -16.85 -9.31 -1.28
C ARG A 55 -17.03 -10.46 -0.30
N ASP A 56 -17.02 -11.70 -0.78
CA ASP A 56 -17.19 -12.89 0.07
C ASP A 56 -16.05 -13.01 1.11
N GLY A 57 -14.82 -12.64 0.73
CA GLY A 57 -13.69 -12.54 1.64
C GLY A 57 -13.90 -11.50 2.74
N LEU A 58 -14.43 -10.31 2.41
CA LEU A 58 -14.79 -9.29 3.39
C LEU A 58 -15.95 -9.71 4.29
N THR A 59 -16.93 -10.44 3.76
CA THR A 59 -18.06 -10.98 4.54
C THR A 59 -17.61 -12.04 5.54
N SER A 60 -16.60 -12.86 5.20
CA SER A 60 -16.18 -14.03 5.99
C SER A 60 -15.80 -13.70 7.44
N LEU A 61 -15.33 -12.49 7.72
CA LEU A 61 -14.98 -12.01 9.06
C LEU A 61 -15.82 -10.78 9.50
N GLY A 62 -16.95 -10.52 8.84
CA GLY A 62 -17.84 -9.40 9.15
C GLY A 62 -17.30 -8.00 8.77
N VAL A 63 -16.21 -7.94 8.00
CA VAL A 63 -15.60 -6.66 7.58
C VAL A 63 -16.54 -5.89 6.66
N LEU A 64 -17.28 -6.60 5.78
CA LEU A 64 -18.26 -5.97 4.90
C LEU A 64 -19.39 -5.28 5.69
N ASP A 65 -19.92 -5.94 6.72
CA ASP A 65 -20.95 -5.36 7.58
C ASP A 65 -20.42 -4.14 8.34
N ALA A 66 -19.19 -4.21 8.85
CA ALA A 66 -18.54 -3.08 9.51
C ALA A 66 -18.35 -1.88 8.56
N LEU A 67 -17.96 -2.14 7.31
CA LEU A 67 -17.83 -1.12 6.27
C LEU A 67 -19.15 -0.43 5.96
N GLN A 68 -20.25 -1.18 5.87
CA GLN A 68 -21.58 -0.67 5.53
C GLN A 68 -22.23 0.09 6.70
N ASN A 69 -22.08 -0.40 7.93
CA ASN A 69 -22.71 0.21 9.10
C ASN A 69 -21.90 1.38 9.69
N TYR A 70 -20.58 1.43 9.46
CA TYR A 70 -19.69 2.44 10.02
C TYR A 70 -18.73 3.04 8.96
N PRO A 71 -19.25 3.61 7.85
CA PRO A 71 -18.43 4.02 6.70
C PRO A 71 -17.45 5.16 7.00
N VAL A 72 -17.79 6.05 7.95
CA VAL A 72 -16.91 7.17 8.33
C VAL A 72 -15.75 6.66 9.19
N GLN A 73 -16.03 5.76 10.13
CA GLN A 73 -15.04 5.19 11.03
C GLN A 73 -14.13 4.19 10.30
N SER A 74 -14.69 3.38 9.40
CA SER A 74 -13.91 2.40 8.61
C SER A 74 -12.98 3.06 7.61
N LYS A 75 -13.27 4.30 7.18
CA LYS A 75 -12.44 5.05 6.22
C LYS A 75 -10.97 5.11 6.64
N CYS A 76 -10.66 5.29 7.93
CA CYS A 76 -9.28 5.36 8.39
C CYS A 76 -8.51 4.03 8.27
N LEU A 77 -9.20 2.89 8.15
CA LEU A 77 -8.59 1.58 7.99
C LEU A 77 -8.20 1.28 6.53
N PHE A 78 -8.97 1.81 5.58
CA PHE A 78 -8.84 1.51 4.15
C PHE A 78 -8.29 2.67 3.33
N VAL A 79 -8.26 3.88 3.89
CA VAL A 79 -7.77 5.08 3.22
C VAL A 79 -6.61 5.64 4.03
N LYS A 80 -5.45 5.76 3.39
CA LYS A 80 -4.26 6.39 3.98
C LYS A 80 -4.62 7.80 4.44
N ALA A 81 -4.45 8.07 5.73
CA ALA A 81 -4.56 9.42 6.25
C ALA A 81 -3.40 10.25 5.68
N GLU A 82 -3.67 11.48 5.22
CA GLU A 82 -2.65 12.39 4.69
C GLU A 82 -1.64 12.88 5.75
N LYS A 83 -1.68 12.35 6.98
CA LYS A 83 -0.73 12.69 8.02
C LYS A 83 0.64 12.10 7.65
N ALA A 84 1.53 12.97 7.17
CA ALA A 84 2.93 12.64 7.03
C ALA A 84 3.51 12.25 8.39
N LEU A 85 4.26 11.16 8.42
CA LEU A 85 4.98 10.71 9.60
C LEU A 85 6.04 11.77 9.97
N THR A 86 6.01 12.27 11.20
CA THR A 86 7.02 13.21 11.69
C THR A 86 8.12 12.48 12.48
N ALA A 87 9.30 13.09 12.61
CA ALA A 87 10.35 12.56 13.48
C ALA A 87 9.85 12.37 14.92
N ASN A 88 9.06 13.32 15.43
CA ASN A 88 8.43 13.25 16.76
C ASN A 88 7.45 12.05 16.90
N ASP A 89 6.72 11.69 15.84
CA ASP A 89 5.84 10.51 15.87
C ASP A 89 6.66 9.21 16.01
N VAL A 90 7.85 9.13 15.39
CA VAL A 90 8.77 7.99 15.52
C VAL A 90 9.50 8.01 16.85
N GLU A 91 9.94 9.18 17.29
CA GLU A 91 10.57 9.38 18.59
C GLU A 91 9.66 8.90 19.72
N ASN A 92 8.36 9.20 19.68
CA ASN A 92 7.40 8.73 20.68
C ASN A 92 7.16 7.20 20.68
N LEU A 93 7.67 6.47 19.67
CA LEU A 93 7.69 5.00 19.71
C LEU A 93 8.78 4.47 20.66
N PHE A 94 9.77 5.29 21.00
CA PHE A 94 10.95 4.92 21.78
C PHE A 94 11.29 6.00 22.83
N GLN A 95 12.24 5.75 23.73
CA GLN A 95 12.83 6.83 24.55
C GLN A 95 14.17 7.22 23.92
N ILE A 96 14.20 8.31 23.16
CA ILE A 96 15.39 8.74 22.40
C ILE A 96 16.09 9.89 23.12
N ILE A 97 17.42 9.78 23.27
CA ILE A 97 18.28 10.86 23.76
C ILE A 97 18.89 11.55 22.53
N HIS A 98 18.53 12.81 22.30
CA HIS A 98 18.99 13.57 21.15
C HIS A 98 20.24 14.39 21.41
N SER A 99 20.96 14.69 20.34
CA SER A 99 21.94 15.78 20.32
C SER A 99 21.25 17.13 20.55
N GLU A 100 22.02 18.15 20.95
CA GLU A 100 21.48 19.48 21.26
C GLU A 100 20.63 20.04 20.10
N ARG A 101 19.44 20.55 20.43
CA ARG A 101 18.43 21.04 19.48
C ARG A 101 19.00 22.23 18.70
N GLY A 102 18.99 22.12 17.37
CA GLY A 102 19.55 23.14 16.46
C GLY A 102 20.93 22.81 15.91
N SER A 103 21.57 21.74 16.37
CA SER A 103 22.83 21.24 15.78
C SER A 103 22.60 20.60 14.41
N ASN A 104 23.66 20.56 13.59
CA ASN A 104 23.65 19.80 12.33
C ASN A 104 23.44 18.29 12.56
N ALA A 105 23.81 17.78 13.74
CA ALA A 105 23.57 16.41 14.16
C ALA A 105 22.06 16.15 14.36
N PHE A 106 21.36 17.04 15.07
CA PHE A 106 19.91 16.96 15.27
C PHE A 106 19.12 16.93 13.94
N GLN A 107 19.50 17.76 12.96
CA GLN A 107 18.83 17.76 11.64
C GLN A 107 19.04 16.46 10.85
N ALA A 108 20.17 15.78 11.04
CA ALA A 108 20.43 14.48 10.45
C ALA A 108 19.66 13.35 11.16
N GLU A 109 19.52 13.44 12.48
CA GLU A 109 18.75 12.49 13.32
C GLU A 109 17.26 12.47 12.96
N CYS A 110 16.68 13.61 12.56
CA CYS A 110 15.26 13.72 12.19
C CYS A 110 14.88 13.13 10.81
N ARG A 111 15.79 12.48 10.07
CA ARG A 111 15.48 11.80 8.78
C ARG A 111 14.92 10.38 8.97
N THR A 112 14.12 10.18 10.01
CA THR A 112 13.78 8.90 10.65
C THR A 112 12.81 7.99 9.87
N MET A 113 12.37 8.36 8.66
CA MET A 113 11.42 7.54 7.88
C MET A 113 12.02 6.18 7.48
N ASP A 114 13.31 6.13 7.14
CA ASP A 114 13.93 4.90 6.66
C ASP A 114 14.07 3.86 7.79
N VAL A 115 14.19 4.30 9.05
CA VAL A 115 14.24 3.40 10.22
C VAL A 115 12.87 2.74 10.45
N LEU A 116 11.77 3.51 10.43
CA LEU A 116 10.44 2.93 10.63
C LEU A 116 10.12 1.88 9.56
N VAL A 117 10.37 2.22 8.29
CA VAL A 117 10.16 1.29 7.17
C VAL A 117 11.06 0.06 7.33
N PHE A 118 12.30 0.23 7.77
CA PHE A 118 13.26 -0.86 7.94
C PHE A 118 12.74 -1.97 8.85
N PHE A 119 12.19 -1.64 10.03
CA PHE A 119 11.81 -2.65 11.02
C PHE A 119 10.31 -2.94 11.13
N THR A 120 9.44 -2.12 10.51
CA THR A 120 7.98 -2.35 10.50
C THR A 120 7.42 -2.63 9.10
N GLY A 121 8.17 -2.29 8.04
CA GLY A 121 7.65 -2.30 6.67
C GLY A 121 6.62 -1.20 6.38
N CYS A 122 6.30 -0.32 7.35
CA CYS A 122 5.32 0.74 7.20
C CYS A 122 6.00 2.10 7.03
N ASP A 123 5.48 2.91 6.09
CA ASP A 123 5.92 4.30 5.86
C ASP A 123 5.19 5.32 6.75
N SER A 124 4.24 4.83 7.53
CA SER A 124 3.35 5.60 8.42
C SER A 124 2.85 4.70 9.55
N ILE A 125 2.46 5.29 10.69
CA ILE A 125 1.83 4.54 11.78
C ILE A 125 0.43 4.09 11.32
N PRO A 126 0.08 2.79 11.41
CA PRO A 126 -1.27 2.32 11.06
C PRO A 126 -2.35 3.03 11.89
N ALA A 127 -3.57 3.14 11.35
CA ALA A 127 -4.67 3.84 12.03
C ALA A 127 -5.02 3.24 13.40
N LEU A 128 -4.82 1.92 13.58
CA LEU A 128 -5.01 1.22 14.85
C LEU A 128 -3.74 1.15 15.71
N GLY A 129 -2.65 1.78 15.27
CA GLY A 129 -1.32 1.58 15.81
C GLY A 129 -0.73 0.22 15.42
N PHE A 130 0.48 -0.04 15.89
CA PHE A 130 1.20 -1.29 15.65
C PHE A 130 0.79 -2.38 16.64
N SER A 131 0.59 -3.60 16.13
CA SER A 131 0.36 -4.81 16.91
C SER A 131 1.11 -5.97 16.28
N PRO A 132 2.14 -6.56 16.93
CA PRO A 132 2.64 -6.21 18.27
C PRO A 132 3.29 -4.82 18.33
N LYS A 133 3.46 -4.27 19.53
CA LYS A 133 4.08 -2.94 19.70
C LYS A 133 5.56 -2.96 19.25
N PRO A 134 6.05 -1.91 18.59
CA PRO A 134 7.45 -1.74 18.26
C PRO A 134 8.35 -1.95 19.45
N SER A 135 9.43 -2.69 19.27
CA SER A 135 10.40 -2.96 20.32
C SER A 135 11.82 -2.98 19.78
N LEU A 136 12.77 -2.82 20.70
CA LEU A 136 14.19 -2.75 20.41
C LEU A 136 14.92 -3.81 21.23
N GLU A 137 15.77 -4.58 20.57
CA GLU A 137 16.63 -5.58 21.20
C GLU A 137 18.10 -5.29 20.89
N PHE A 138 18.99 -5.52 21.84
CA PHE A 138 20.44 -5.42 21.59
C PHE A 138 21.01 -6.82 21.31
N ILE A 139 21.84 -6.92 20.27
CA ILE A 139 22.47 -8.18 19.85
C ILE A 139 23.99 -8.04 19.71
N THR A 140 24.71 -9.11 20.00
CA THR A 140 26.19 -9.17 19.85
C THR A 140 26.63 -10.09 18.73
N CYS A 141 25.71 -10.89 18.17
CA CYS A 141 25.99 -11.90 17.16
C CYS A 141 25.92 -11.39 15.71
N SER A 142 25.64 -10.11 15.51
CA SER A 142 25.55 -9.49 14.18
C SER A 142 26.36 -8.20 14.13
N ARG A 143 26.92 -7.92 12.95
CA ARG A 143 27.54 -6.65 12.62
C ARG A 143 26.52 -5.57 12.23
N PHE A 144 25.41 -5.96 11.60
CA PHE A 144 24.41 -5.05 11.05
C PHE A 144 23.12 -5.11 11.86
N PRO A 145 22.29 -4.04 11.86
CA PRO A 145 20.95 -4.12 12.42
C PRO A 145 20.11 -5.18 11.70
N VAL A 146 19.23 -5.81 12.45
CA VAL A 146 18.32 -6.83 11.94
C VAL A 146 16.89 -6.40 12.25
N ALA A 147 16.05 -6.41 11.23
CA ALA A 147 14.63 -6.15 11.36
C ALA A 147 13.85 -7.47 11.49
N ASN A 148 12.83 -7.49 12.35
CA ASN A 148 11.74 -8.45 12.26
C ASN A 148 10.44 -7.66 12.06
N THR A 149 10.03 -7.53 10.79
CA THR A 149 8.86 -6.75 10.39
C THR A 149 7.54 -7.32 10.88
N CYS A 150 7.43 -8.65 10.98
CA CYS A 150 6.22 -9.29 11.52
C CYS A 150 6.00 -8.95 13.00
N GLU A 151 7.08 -8.82 13.76
CA GLU A 151 7.04 -8.57 15.19
C GLU A 151 7.35 -7.11 15.57
N ASN A 152 7.56 -6.23 14.59
CA ASN A 152 7.99 -4.85 14.78
C ASN A 152 9.24 -4.72 15.68
N ILE A 153 10.24 -5.59 15.50
CA ILE A 153 11.46 -5.59 16.32
C ILE A 153 12.64 -5.03 15.53
N LEU A 154 13.26 -3.97 16.05
CA LEU A 154 14.56 -3.49 15.61
C LEU A 154 15.67 -4.08 16.50
N ARG A 155 16.52 -4.94 15.94
CA ARG A 155 17.69 -5.46 16.64
C ARG A 155 18.90 -4.60 16.34
N ILE A 156 19.49 -4.04 17.38
CA ILE A 156 20.64 -3.15 17.30
C ILE A 156 21.92 -3.91 17.66
N PRO A 157 22.90 -4.00 16.76
CA PRO A 157 24.20 -4.57 17.08
C PRO A 157 24.94 -3.70 18.10
N VAL A 158 25.56 -4.34 19.08
CA VAL A 158 26.44 -3.66 20.04
C VAL A 158 27.81 -3.47 19.40
N HIS A 159 28.24 -2.21 19.25
CA HIS A 159 29.58 -1.87 18.76
C HIS A 159 30.41 -1.19 19.84
N ALA A 160 31.72 -1.41 19.83
CA ALA A 160 32.66 -0.73 20.70
C ALA A 160 32.92 0.74 20.30
N VAL A 161 32.67 1.09 19.03
CA VAL A 161 32.99 2.42 18.48
C VAL A 161 31.76 2.97 17.73
N TYR A 162 31.39 4.21 18.05
CA TYR A 162 30.21 4.88 17.48
C TYR A 162 30.26 5.02 15.96
N THR A 163 31.43 5.31 15.38
CA THR A 163 31.56 5.47 13.91
C THR A 163 31.28 4.18 13.16
N SER A 164 31.70 3.03 13.71
CA SER A 164 31.39 1.71 13.17
C SER A 164 29.90 1.40 13.28
N PHE A 165 29.30 1.66 14.45
CA PHE A 165 27.86 1.55 14.66
C PHE A 165 27.08 2.35 13.62
N ARG A 166 27.39 3.64 13.49
CA ARG A 166 26.70 4.54 12.56
C ARG A 166 26.84 4.07 11.11
N SER A 167 28.05 3.70 10.70
CA SER A 167 28.31 3.24 9.33
C SER A 167 27.52 1.96 9.00
N ASP A 168 27.49 0.99 9.91
CA ASP A 168 26.81 -0.29 9.68
C ASP A 168 25.28 -0.14 9.77
N MET A 169 24.76 0.71 10.66
CA MET A 169 23.34 1.09 10.69
C MET A 169 22.90 1.78 9.39
N ASP A 170 23.62 2.83 8.99
CA ASP A 170 23.31 3.60 7.78
C ASP A 170 23.42 2.74 6.52
N PHE A 171 24.40 1.82 6.46
CA PHE A 171 24.55 0.90 5.34
C PHE A 171 23.35 -0.06 5.26
N ALA A 172 23.01 -0.72 6.36
CA ALA A 172 21.96 -1.73 6.37
C ALA A 172 20.58 -1.14 6.05
N ILE A 173 20.22 -0.01 6.65
CA ILE A 173 18.91 0.65 6.45
C ILE A 173 18.76 1.16 5.01
N ARG A 174 19.82 1.70 4.40
CA ARG A 174 19.76 2.21 3.02
C ARG A 174 19.80 1.12 1.95
N ASN A 175 20.34 -0.06 2.27
CA ASN A 175 20.49 -1.18 1.34
C ASN A 175 19.48 -2.30 1.57
N SER A 176 18.51 -2.11 2.46
CA SER A 176 17.41 -3.05 2.64
C SER A 176 16.30 -2.68 1.64
N PRO A 177 16.00 -3.54 0.65
CA PRO A 177 14.90 -3.28 -0.27
C PRO A 177 13.59 -3.29 0.52
N GLY A 178 12.93 -2.14 0.63
CA GLY A 178 11.59 -2.06 1.20
C GLY A 178 10.61 -2.84 0.32
N PHE A 179 9.73 -3.62 0.93
CA PHE A 179 8.56 -4.14 0.22
C PHE A 179 7.68 -2.95 -0.21
N GLY A 180 7.42 -2.79 -1.52
CA GLY A 180 6.38 -1.88 -2.02
C GLY A 180 6.82 -0.52 -2.57
N ARG A 181 8.12 -0.23 -2.76
CA ARG A 181 8.55 0.90 -3.59
C ARG A 181 8.68 0.45 -5.06
N ALA A 182 7.57 0.48 -5.79
CA ALA A 182 7.53 0.46 -7.25
C ALA A 182 7.22 1.86 -7.78
#